data_AF-A0A8T1SNY9-F1
#
_entry.id   AF-A0A8T1SNY9-F1
#
_cell.length_a   1.000
_cell.length_b   1.000
_cell.length_c   1.000
_cell.angle_alpha   90.00
_cell.angle_beta   90.00
_cell.angle_gamma   90.00
#
_symmetry.space_group_name_H-M   'P 1'
#
loop_
_entity.id
_entity.type
_entity.pdbx_description
1 polymer ?
#
loop_
_entity_poly.entity_id
_entity_poly.type
_entity_poly.pdbx_seq_one_letter_code
_entity_poly.pdbx_strand_id
1 'polypeptide(L)'
;MMEYQNRRRAPAWTEREVRNLIAVWGDETMLAELRSKRRNANTYAKVSKGMQDRGYNRDAQQCRVKIKELRQAYQKTRDANSRSGSEPQTCCFYDELHAILGGAASTD
;
A
#
# COMPACT_ATOMS: atom_id res chain seq x y z
N MET A 1 21.90 18.78 -28.83
CA MET A 1 22.14 18.66 -27.37
C MET A 1 21.02 17.81 -26.79
N MET A 2 21.38 16.81 -25.97
CA MET A 2 20.50 15.76 -25.44
C MET A 2 19.25 16.28 -24.73
N GLU A 3 18.17 15.53 -24.91
CA GLU A 3 16.89 15.66 -24.21
C GLU A 3 17.08 15.52 -22.69
N TYR A 4 16.92 16.61 -21.95
CA TYR A 4 16.78 16.52 -20.50
C TYR A 4 15.30 16.25 -20.20
N GLN A 5 14.95 14.96 -20.18
CA GLN A 5 13.67 14.48 -19.71
C GLN A 5 13.37 15.15 -18.36
N ASN A 6 12.41 16.07 -18.39
CA ASN A 6 11.83 16.70 -17.24
C ASN A 6 11.33 15.59 -16.31
N ARG A 7 12.14 15.23 -15.30
CA ARG A 7 11.72 14.37 -14.20
C ARG A 7 10.65 15.13 -13.44
N ARG A 8 9.41 15.08 -13.96
CA ARG A 8 8.20 15.51 -13.27
C ARG A 8 8.28 14.89 -11.90
N ARG A 9 8.57 15.68 -10.86
CA ARG A 9 8.37 15.26 -9.47
C ARG A 9 6.94 14.75 -9.42
N ALA A 10 6.78 13.46 -9.14
CA ALA A 10 5.46 12.88 -9.01
C ALA A 10 4.68 13.73 -7.98
N PRO A 11 3.43 14.13 -8.25
CA PRO A 11 2.64 14.93 -7.32
C PRO A 11 2.68 14.29 -5.93
N ALA A 12 2.73 15.12 -4.87
CA ALA A 12 2.66 14.62 -3.50
C ALA A 12 1.41 13.75 -3.35
N TRP A 13 1.57 12.54 -2.79
CA TRP A 13 0.45 11.63 -2.55
C TRP A 13 -0.53 12.29 -1.58
N THR A 14 -1.76 12.51 -2.03
CA THR A 14 -2.82 13.04 -1.15
C THR A 14 -3.36 11.95 -0.24
N GLU A 15 -3.92 12.30 0.91
CA GLU A 15 -4.53 11.33 1.83
C GLU A 15 -5.59 10.46 1.14
N ARG A 16 -6.46 11.07 0.33
CA ARG A 16 -7.47 10.37 -0.46
C ARG A 16 -6.84 9.40 -1.46
N GLU A 17 -5.76 9.80 -2.11
CA GLU A 17 -5.04 8.95 -3.05
C GLU A 17 -4.37 7.76 -2.35
N VAL A 18 -3.81 7.98 -1.16
CA VAL A 18 -3.23 6.91 -0.32
C VAL A 18 -4.31 5.92 0.14
N ARG A 19 -5.50 6.39 0.57
CA ARG A 19 -6.62 5.50 0.90
C ARG A 19 -7.05 4.64 -0.28
N ASN A 20 -7.14 5.24 -1.46
CA ASN A 20 -7.47 4.49 -2.68
C ASN A 20 -6.40 3.46 -3.03
N LEU A 21 -5.12 3.79 -2.86
CA LEU A 21 -4.02 2.84 -3.04
C LEU A 21 -4.14 1.65 -2.08
N ILE A 22 -4.44 1.92 -0.80
CA ILE A 22 -4.61 0.87 0.22
C ILE A 22 -5.79 -0.04 -0.15
N ALA A 23 -6.93 0.52 -0.55
CA ALA A 23 -8.10 -0.24 -0.96
C ALA A 23 -7.81 -1.15 -2.17
N VAL A 24 -7.25 -0.59 -3.25
CA VAL A 24 -6.90 -1.38 -4.46
C VAL A 24 -5.87 -2.46 -4.13
N TRP A 25 -4.89 -2.14 -3.29
CA TRP A 25 -3.89 -3.10 -2.86
C TRP A 25 -4.51 -4.23 -2.02
N GLY A 26 -5.41 -3.90 -1.10
CA GLY A 26 -6.16 -4.86 -0.28
C GLY A 26 -6.96 -5.86 -1.12
N ASP A 27 -7.73 -5.34 -2.08
CA ASP A 27 -8.50 -6.16 -3.03
C ASP A 27 -7.58 -7.10 -3.81
N GLU A 28 -6.45 -6.60 -4.32
CA GLU A 28 -5.49 -7.42 -5.07
C GLU A 28 -4.77 -8.46 -4.19
N THR A 29 -4.51 -8.15 -2.92
CA THR A 29 -3.95 -9.14 -1.98
C THR A 29 -4.94 -10.26 -1.67
N MET A 30 -6.20 -9.93 -1.39
CA MET A 30 -7.26 -10.93 -1.19
C MET A 30 -7.46 -11.78 -2.46
N LEU A 31 -7.50 -11.15 -3.63
CA LEU A 31 -7.58 -11.85 -4.91
C LEU A 31 -6.35 -12.74 -5.19
N ALA A 32 -5.16 -12.34 -4.75
CA ALA A 32 -3.93 -13.13 -4.90
C ALA A 32 -3.88 -14.31 -3.92
N GLU A 33 -4.49 -14.21 -2.74
CA GLU A 33 -4.67 -15.34 -1.83
C GLU A 33 -5.64 -16.37 -2.42
N LEU A 34 -6.72 -15.92 -3.04
CA LEU A 34 -7.70 -16.79 -3.71
C LEU A 34 -7.17 -17.42 -5.00
N ARG A 35 -6.19 -16.79 -5.68
CA ARG A 35 -5.63 -17.25 -6.97
C ARG A 35 -4.26 -17.89 -6.74
N SER A 36 -4.09 -19.16 -7.09
CA SER A 36 -2.85 -19.94 -6.87
C SER A 36 -1.52 -19.18 -7.11
N LYS A 37 -0.49 -19.52 -6.31
CA LYS A 37 0.85 -18.89 -6.22
C LYS A 37 1.57 -18.57 -7.56
N ARG A 38 1.17 -19.13 -8.69
CA ARG A 38 1.83 -18.96 -10.01
C ARG A 38 1.50 -17.67 -10.76
N ARG A 39 0.51 -16.86 -10.36
CA ARG A 39 0.09 -15.62 -11.08
C ARG A 39 0.47 -14.30 -10.37
N ASN A 40 1.28 -14.35 -9.32
CA ASN A 40 1.59 -13.19 -8.44
C ASN A 40 2.57 -12.15 -9.03
N ALA A 41 3.24 -12.43 -10.16
CA ALA A 41 4.23 -11.53 -10.73
C ALA A 41 3.68 -10.17 -11.21
N ASN A 42 2.36 -10.02 -11.30
CA ASN A 42 1.70 -8.81 -11.81
C ASN A 42 0.89 -8.05 -10.74
N THR A 43 1.08 -8.30 -9.43
CA THR A 43 0.25 -7.63 -8.40
C THR A 43 0.39 -6.09 -8.45
N TYR A 44 1.60 -5.54 -8.59
CA TYR A 44 1.78 -4.08 -8.63
C TYR A 44 1.31 -3.42 -9.92
N ALA A 45 1.35 -4.12 -11.05
CA ALA A 45 0.81 -3.58 -12.30
C ALA A 45 -0.72 -3.60 -12.31
N LYS A 46 -1.36 -4.58 -11.67
CA LYS A 46 -2.80 -4.52 -11.39
C LYS A 46 -3.18 -3.41 -10.42
N VAL A 47 -2.40 -3.20 -9.36
CA VAL A 47 -2.62 -2.06 -8.45
C VAL A 47 -2.49 -0.73 -9.19
N SER A 48 -1.48 -0.57 -10.04
CA SER A 48 -1.34 0.62 -10.88
C SER A 48 -2.52 0.80 -11.81
N LYS A 49 -3.03 -0.28 -12.42
CA LYS A 49 -4.25 -0.23 -13.25
C LYS A 49 -5.47 0.21 -12.42
N GLY A 50 -5.70 -0.38 -11.25
CA GLY A 50 -6.81 0.01 -10.37
C GLY A 50 -6.72 1.47 -9.89
N MET A 51 -5.51 2.01 -9.73
CA MET A 51 -5.32 3.44 -9.46
C MET A 51 -5.68 4.32 -10.67
N GLN A 52 -5.29 3.92 -11.88
CA GLN A 52 -5.65 4.62 -13.10
C GLN A 52 -7.16 4.60 -13.36
N ASP A 53 -7.83 3.47 -13.10
CA ASP A 53 -9.29 3.33 -13.21
C ASP A 53 -10.03 4.27 -12.24
N ARG A 54 -9.38 4.64 -11.12
CA ARG A 54 -9.88 5.63 -10.15
C ARG A 54 -9.44 7.08 -10.46
N GLY A 55 -8.80 7.31 -11.60
CA GLY A 55 -8.35 8.63 -12.06
C GLY A 55 -6.97 9.06 -11.56
N TYR A 56 -6.21 8.17 -10.93
CA TYR A 56 -4.85 8.45 -10.44
C TYR A 56 -3.80 7.88 -11.38
N ASN A 57 -3.06 8.76 -12.06
CA ASN A 57 -1.99 8.34 -12.96
C ASN A 57 -0.71 7.97 -12.17
N ARG A 58 -0.73 6.81 -11.51
CA ARG A 58 0.38 6.25 -10.75
C ARG A 58 0.89 4.97 -11.40
N ASP A 59 2.18 4.93 -11.70
CA ASP A 59 2.81 3.74 -12.26
C ASP A 59 3.04 2.65 -11.20
N ALA A 60 3.36 1.44 -11.64
CA ALA A 60 3.57 0.29 -10.77
C ALA A 60 4.74 0.49 -9.78
N GLN A 61 5.78 1.23 -10.17
CA GLN A 61 6.93 1.50 -9.31
C GLN A 61 6.58 2.51 -8.21
N GLN A 62 5.83 3.56 -8.55
CA GLN A 62 5.31 4.53 -7.59
C GLN A 62 4.39 3.86 -6.58
N CYS A 63 3.47 3.01 -7.04
CA CYS A 63 2.59 2.22 -6.16
C CYS A 63 3.42 1.30 -5.24
N ARG A 64 4.44 0.62 -5.77
CA ARG A 64 5.32 -0.27 -5.00
C ARG A 64 6.09 0.49 -3.91
N VAL A 65 6.70 1.63 -4.24
CA VAL A 65 7.42 2.45 -3.27
C VAL A 65 6.46 2.93 -2.18
N LYS A 66 5.27 3.40 -2.55
CA LYS A 66 4.31 3.91 -1.58
C LYS A 66 3.77 2.81 -0.66
N ILE A 67 3.44 1.64 -1.21
CA ILE A 67 3.05 0.45 -0.42
C ILE A 67 4.17 0.04 0.54
N LYS A 68 5.43 0.08 0.10
CA LYS A 68 6.58 -0.22 0.98
C LYS A 68 6.65 0.76 2.15
N GLU A 69 6.50 2.06 1.91
CA GLU A 69 6.47 3.08 2.97
C GLU A 69 5.33 2.83 3.97
N LEU A 70 4.12 2.53 3.48
CA LEU A 70 2.95 2.26 4.32
C LEU A 70 3.16 1.03 5.20
N ARG A 71 3.70 -0.06 4.64
CA ARG A 71 4.03 -1.27 5.41
C ARG A 71 5.07 -0.99 6.50
N GLN A 72 6.06 -0.15 6.21
CA GLN A 72 7.07 0.24 7.21
C GLN A 72 6.48 1.11 8.32
N ALA A 73 5.59 2.05 7.98
CA ALA A 73 4.89 2.86 8.97
C ALA A 73 4.03 1.98 9.89
N TYR A 74 3.23 1.07 9.31
CA TYR A 74 2.44 0.10 10.07
C TYR A 74 3.30 -0.75 11.01
N GLN A 75 4.40 -1.32 10.51
CA GLN A 75 5.28 -2.16 11.34
C GLN A 75 5.89 -1.37 12.50
N LYS A 76 6.36 -0.14 12.26
CA LYS A 76 6.88 0.74 13.32
C LYS A 76 5.82 1.02 14.39
N THR A 77 4.60 1.34 13.96
CA THR A 77 3.47 1.58 14.88
C THR A 77 3.15 0.32 15.69
N ARG A 78 3.11 -0.86 15.05
CA ARG A 78 2.87 -2.14 15.73
C ARG A 78 3.96 -2.46 16.75
N ASP A 79 5.22 -2.26 16.38
CA ASP A 79 6.37 -2.52 17.26
C ASP A 79 6.39 -1.56 18.45
N ALA A 80 6.10 -0.28 18.23
CA ALA A 80 5.98 0.70 19.32
C ALA A 80 4.86 0.33 20.29
N ASN A 81 3.68 -0.07 19.77
CA ASN A 81 2.52 -0.43 20.58
C ASN A 81 2.68 -1.78 21.29
N SER A 82 3.59 -2.65 20.83
CA SER A 82 3.92 -3.92 21.51
C SER A 82 4.84 -3.76 22.73
N ARG A 83 5.41 -2.57 22.95
CA ARG A 83 6.33 -2.30 24.07
C ARG A 83 5.54 -1.75 25.25
N SER A 84 5.57 -2.47 26.37
CA SER A 84 4.95 -2.03 27.63
C SER A 84 5.49 -0.67 28.06
N GLY A 85 4.59 0.30 28.31
CA GLY A 85 4.92 1.63 28.82
C GLY A 85 5.21 2.71 27.76
N SER A 86 5.07 2.39 26.46
CA SER A 86 5.10 3.41 25.40
C SER A 86 3.72 4.03 25.19
N GLU A 87 3.66 5.34 24.88
CA GLU A 87 2.41 5.96 24.46
C GLU A 87 1.90 5.31 23.16
N PRO A 88 0.58 5.06 23.03
CA PRO A 88 0.02 4.48 21.83
C PRO A 88 0.35 5.34 20.61
N GLN A 89 1.11 4.78 19.67
CA GLN A 89 1.33 5.41 18.37
C GLN A 89 0.16 5.06 17.45
N THR A 90 -0.33 6.06 16.73
CA THR A 90 -1.38 5.89 15.71
C THR A 90 -0.82 6.30 14.35
N CYS A 91 -0.94 5.41 13.37
CA CYS A 91 -0.77 5.76 11.97
C CYS A 91 -2.16 6.09 11.42
N CYS A 92 -2.31 7.16 10.64
CA CYS A 92 -3.62 7.58 10.09
C CYS A 92 -4.27 6.54 9.17
N PHE A 93 -3.52 5.51 8.77
CA PHE A 93 -3.99 4.39 7.95
C PHE A 93 -3.83 3.04 8.67
N TYR A 94 -3.66 3.05 9.99
CA TYR A 94 -3.30 1.84 10.74
C TYR A 94 -4.36 0.74 10.57
N ASP A 95 -5.64 1.10 10.69
CA ASP A 95 -6.75 0.14 10.65
C ASP A 95 -6.89 -0.47 9.25
N GLU A 96 -6.82 0.35 8.19
CA GLU A 96 -6.88 -0.15 6.82
C GLU A 96 -5.66 -1.03 6.48
N LEU A 97 -4.47 -0.69 7.01
CA LEU A 97 -3.27 -1.52 6.85
C LEU A 97 -3.33 -2.80 7.67
N HIS A 98 -3.92 -2.76 8.87
CA HIS A 98 -4.10 -3.92 9.75
C HIS A 98 -5.06 -4.94 9.12
N ALA A 99 -6.14 -4.49 8.48
CA ALA A 99 -7.07 -5.37 7.77
C ALA A 99 -6.39 -6.18 6.64
N ILE A 100 -5.37 -5.61 6.00
CA ILE A 100 -4.64 -6.24 4.88
C ILE A 100 -3.44 -7.06 5.37
N LEU A 101 -2.70 -6.55 6.36
CA LEU A 101 -1.40 -7.12 6.81
C LEU A 101 -1.49 -7.95 8.08
N GLY A 102 -2.53 -7.73 8.90
CA GLY A 102 -2.77 -8.43 10.16
C GLY A 102 -3.18 -9.88 9.96
N GLY A 103 -3.67 -10.23 8.76
CA GLY A 103 -4.19 -11.56 8.44
C GLY A 103 -5.54 -11.81 9.10
N ALA A 104 -6.50 -12.31 8.31
CA ALA A 104 -7.67 -12.96 8.86
C ALA A 104 -7.25 -14.31 9.46
N ALA A 105 -6.99 -14.36 10.78
CA ALA A 105 -6.90 -15.56 11.63
C ALA A 105 -6.62 -15.13 13.08
N SER A 106 -7.42 -15.44 14.11
CA SER A 106 -8.63 -16.25 14.18
C SER A 106 -9.42 -15.83 15.40
N THR A 107 -10.66 -15.39 15.21
CA THR A 107 -11.69 -15.59 16.24
C THR A 107 -12.21 -17.00 16.00
N ASP A 108 -11.68 -17.97 16.75
CA ASP A 108 -12.40 -19.19 17.09
C ASP A 108 -12.74 -19.11 18.57
#